data_AF-A0A2D8MF23-F1
#
_entry.id   AF-A0A2D8MF23-F1
#
_cell.length_a   1.000
_cell.length_b   1.000
_cell.length_c   1.000
_cell.angle_alpha   90.00
_cell.angle_beta   90.00
_cell.angle_gamma   90.00
#
_symmetry.space_group_name_H-M   'P 1'
#
loop_
_entity.id
_entity.type
_entity.pdbx_description
1 polymer ?
#
loop_
_entity_poly.entity_id
_entity_poly.type
_entity_poly.pdbx_seq_one_letter_code
_entity_poly.pdbx_strand_id
1 'polypeptide(L)'
;MTIKLDDRIFVGHFPTGICYADRKREKHGDWARLAILFYSDLRAEFEPDCPPALRQQIAEHMATIQARRGEQYQISGSGQTIKLGYALPDVNA
;
A
#
# COMPACT_ATOMS: atom_id res chain seq x y z
N MET A 1 -4.61 1.10 -16.65
CA MET A 1 -3.16 1.34 -16.75
C MET A 1 -2.51 0.79 -15.49
N THR A 2 -1.54 -0.11 -15.61
CA THR A 2 -0.75 -0.57 -14.45
C THR A 2 0.37 0.44 -14.22
N ILE A 3 0.40 1.08 -13.05
CA ILE A 3 1.50 1.99 -12.70
C ILE A 3 2.74 1.15 -12.39
N LYS A 4 3.82 1.42 -13.12
CA LYS A 4 5.12 0.81 -12.85
C LYS A 4 5.84 1.65 -11.80
N LEU A 5 6.11 1.03 -10.64
CA LEU A 5 6.94 1.62 -9.59
C LEU A 5 8.43 1.46 -9.95
N ASP A 6 9.27 2.36 -9.42
CA ASP A 6 10.72 2.22 -9.41
C ASP A 6 11.11 0.87 -8.78
N ASP A 7 12.06 0.15 -9.38
CA ASP A 7 12.53 -1.16 -8.91
C ASP A 7 13.13 -1.13 -7.49
N ARG A 8 13.51 0.06 -7.00
CA ARG A 8 13.90 0.33 -5.61
C ARG A 8 12.75 0.11 -4.62
N ILE A 9 11.52 0.31 -5.05
CA ILE A 9 10.33 0.18 -4.19
C ILE A 9 9.98 -1.30 -4.09
N PHE A 10 10.19 -1.87 -2.90
CA PHE A 10 9.58 -3.14 -2.53
C PHE A 10 8.12 -2.91 -2.15
N VAL A 11 7.23 -3.77 -2.64
CA VAL A 11 5.82 -3.82 -2.24
C VAL A 11 5.57 -5.15 -1.56
N GLY A 12 5.17 -5.10 -0.29
CA GLY A 12 4.82 -6.27 0.51
C GLY A 12 3.37 -6.24 0.96
N HIS A 13 2.67 -7.35 0.80
CA HIS A 13 1.33 -7.56 1.34
C HIS A 13 1.43 -8.14 2.75
N PHE A 14 1.12 -7.33 3.75
CA PHE A 14 1.08 -7.73 5.15
C PHE A 14 -0.37 -7.94 5.61
N PRO A 15 -0.63 -8.56 6.78
CA PRO A 15 -2.00 -8.81 7.24
C PRO A 15 -2.87 -7.55 7.38
N THR A 16 -2.28 -6.39 7.68
CA THR A 16 -3.02 -5.14 7.94
C THR A 16 -3.07 -4.19 6.73
N GLY A 17 -2.15 -4.33 5.78
CA GLY A 17 -2.02 -3.40 4.67
C GLY A 17 -0.89 -3.73 3.70
N ILE A 18 -0.76 -2.87 2.70
CA ILE A 18 0.30 -2.93 1.70
C ILE A 18 1.43 -2.02 2.16
N CYS A 19 2.57 -2.60 2.49
CA CYS A 19 3.76 -1.89 2.94
C CYS A 19 4.68 -1.62 1.74
N TYR A 20 5.21 -0.41 1.69
CA TYR A 20 6.20 0.03 0.70
C TYR A 20 7.51 0.25 1.42
N ALA A 21 8.60 -0.31 0.91
CA ALA A 21 9.92 -0.16 1.49
C ALA A 21 10.98 0.14 0.43
N ASP A 22 12.06 0.76 0.87
CA ASP A 22 13.17 1.18 0.03
C ASP A 22 14.31 0.17 0.08
N ARG A 23 14.50 -0.59 -1.01
CA ARG A 23 15.57 -1.62 -1.10
C ARG A 23 16.99 -1.08 -1.03
N LYS A 24 17.19 0.23 -1.23
CA LYS A 24 18.52 0.88 -1.21
C LYS A 24 18.80 1.60 0.10
N ARG A 25 17.85 1.65 1.03
CA ARG A 25 18.03 2.26 2.35
C ARG A 25 17.73 1.22 3.42
N GLU A 26 18.69 1.00 4.30
CA GLU A 26 18.49 0.15 5.47
C GLU A 26 18.16 0.99 6.70
N LYS A 27 17.27 0.50 7.56
CA LYS A 27 16.96 1.06 8.86
C LYS A 27 16.65 -0.08 9.83
N HIS A 28 17.43 -0.19 10.92
CA HIS A 28 17.30 -1.25 11.92
C HIS A 28 17.42 -2.69 11.37
N GLY A 29 18.29 -2.93 10.37
CA GLY A 29 18.50 -4.27 9.80
C GLY A 29 17.43 -4.73 8.81
N ASP A 30 16.51 -3.85 8.40
CA ASP A 30 15.51 -4.10 7.36
C ASP A 30 15.50 -2.94 6.34
N TRP A 31 14.85 -3.14 5.19
CA TRP A 31 14.61 -2.06 4.24
C TRP A 31 13.75 -0.97 4.87
N ALA A 32 14.16 0.29 4.70
CA ALA A 32 13.48 1.42 5.29
C ALA A 32 12.05 1.51 4.74
N ARG A 33 11.06 1.45 5.63
CA ARG A 33 9.67 1.67 5.26
C ARG A 33 9.53 3.07 4.64
N LEU A 34 8.72 3.15 3.59
CA LEU A 34 8.38 4.38 2.89
C LEU A 34 6.95 4.79 3.18
N ALA A 35 6.03 3.81 3.20
CA ALA A 35 4.62 4.05 3.40
C ALA A 35 3.87 2.75 3.74
N ILE A 36 2.64 2.88 4.19
CA ILE A 36 1.67 1.78 4.30
C ILE A 36 0.28 2.26 3.84
N LEU A 37 -0.44 1.40 3.12
CA LEU A 37 -1.86 1.56 2.83
C LEU A 37 -2.64 0.50 3.62
N PHE A 38 -3.49 0.94 4.55
CA PHE A 38 -4.32 0.03 5.35
C PHE A 38 -5.51 -0.50 4.55
N TYR A 39 -5.83 -1.78 4.69
CA TYR A 39 -7.00 -2.36 4.01
C TYR A 39 -8.33 -1.91 4.61
N SER A 40 -8.36 -1.62 5.91
CA SER A 40 -9.59 -1.34 6.66
C SER A 40 -10.27 -0.06 6.23
N ASP A 41 -9.53 1.03 6.17
CA ASP A 41 -10.04 2.38 5.95
C ASP A 41 -9.42 3.04 4.72
N LEU A 42 -8.57 2.33 3.98
CA LEU A 42 -7.85 2.85 2.82
C LEU A 42 -7.00 4.07 3.14
N ARG A 43 -6.63 4.27 4.41
CA ARG A 43 -5.76 5.35 4.85
C ARG A 43 -4.32 5.06 4.43
N ALA A 44 -3.70 6.05 3.80
CA ALA A 44 -2.30 6.03 3.46
C ALA A 44 -1.49 6.77 4.52
N GLU A 45 -0.43 6.12 5.03
CA GLU A 45 0.56 6.75 5.90
C GLU A 45 1.92 6.70 5.21
N PHE A 46 2.60 7.84 5.16
CA PHE A 46 3.95 7.96 4.62
C PHE A 46 4.93 8.21 5.76
N GLU A 47 6.11 7.60 5.66
CA GLU A 47 7.20 7.92 6.57
C GLU A 47 7.71 9.34 6.32
N PRO A 48 8.11 10.08 7.37
CA PRO A 48 8.57 11.47 7.24
C PRO A 48 9.76 11.64 6.29
N ASP A 49 10.58 10.59 6.15
CA ASP A 49 11.81 10.55 5.36
C ASP A 49 11.63 9.85 4.00
N CYS A 50 10.39 9.67 3.55
CA CYS A 50 10.08 9.14 2.21
C CYS A 50 10.54 10.12 1.11
N PRO A 51 11.44 9.72 0.18
CA PRO A 51 11.92 10.60 -0.88
C PRO A 51 10.76 11.09 -1.78
N PRO A 52 10.70 12.39 -2.16
CA PRO A 52 9.57 12.95 -2.92
C PRO A 52 9.24 12.20 -4.22
N ALA A 53 10.28 11.79 -4.96
CA ALA A 53 10.11 11.05 -6.21
C ALA A 53 9.48 9.65 -6.03
N LEU A 54 9.77 8.97 -4.91
CA LEU A 54 9.16 7.68 -4.59
C LEU A 54 7.76 7.88 -4.00
N ARG A 55 7.58 8.93 -3.18
CA ARG A 55 6.29 9.29 -2.58
C ARG A 55 5.21 9.47 -3.62
N GLN A 56 5.50 10.18 -4.72
CA GLN A 56 4.54 10.38 -5.80
C GLN A 56 4.11 9.05 -6.43
N GLN A 57 5.07 8.21 -6.82
CA GLN A 57 4.78 6.91 -7.44
C GLN A 57 3.96 6.00 -6.52
N ILE A 58 4.29 5.97 -5.22
CA ILE A 58 3.56 5.21 -4.22
C ILE A 58 2.13 5.75 -4.08
N ALA A 59 1.94 7.06 -4.01
CA ALA A 59 0.61 7.68 -3.90
C ALA A 59 -0.26 7.34 -5.11
N GLU A 60 0.30 7.42 -6.33
CA GLU A 60 -0.42 7.06 -7.55
C GLU A 60 -0.80 5.57 -7.56
N HIS A 61 0.11 4.68 -7.14
CA HIS A 61 -0.20 3.26 -7.03
C HIS A 61 -1.26 2.97 -5.95
N MET A 62 -1.16 3.59 -4.78
CA MET A 62 -2.17 3.50 -3.72
C MET A 62 -3.55 3.94 -4.23
N ALA A 63 -3.63 5.02 -5.02
CA ALA A 63 -4.89 5.48 -5.60
C ALA A 63 -5.57 4.41 -6.47
N THR A 64 -4.79 3.60 -7.22
CA THR A 64 -5.35 2.48 -8.00
C THR A 64 -6.00 1.40 -7.13
N ILE A 65 -5.48 1.19 -5.91
CA ILE A 65 -6.02 0.24 -4.95
C ILE A 65 -7.20 0.86 -4.19
N GLN A 66 -7.12 2.13 -3.82
CA GLN A 66 -8.20 2.86 -3.15
C GLN A 66 -9.45 2.96 -4.04
N ALA A 67 -9.28 3.09 -5.35
CA ALA A 67 -10.37 3.07 -6.33
C ALA A 67 -11.19 1.76 -6.32
N ARG A 68 -10.62 0.68 -5.77
CA ARG A 68 -11.25 -0.64 -5.63
C ARG A 68 -11.98 -0.83 -4.30
N ARG A 69 -12.30 0.27 -3.60
CA ARG A 69 -13.06 0.24 -2.35
C ARG A 69 -14.31 -0.62 -2.51
N GLY A 70 -14.53 -1.50 -1.54
CA GLY A 70 -15.66 -2.43 -1.51
C GLY A 70 -15.43 -3.75 -2.24
N GLU A 71 -14.37 -3.86 -3.07
CA GLU A 71 -14.02 -5.11 -3.75
C GLU A 71 -13.27 -6.08 -2.83
N GLN A 72 -13.35 -7.37 -3.16
CA GLN A 72 -12.47 -8.39 -2.58
C GLN A 72 -11.07 -8.28 -3.19
N TYR A 73 -10.06 -8.29 -2.32
CA TYR A 73 -8.66 -8.16 -2.68
C TYR A 73 -7.84 -9.32 -2.09
N GLN A 74 -7.11 -10.04 -2.93
CA GLN A 74 -6.27 -11.15 -2.50
C GLN A 74 -4.96 -10.62 -1.90
N ILE A 75 -4.67 -11.00 -0.65
CA ILE A 75 -3.52 -10.51 0.13
C ILE A 75 -2.43 -11.56 0.34
N SER A 76 -2.67 -12.81 -0.07
CA SER A 76 -1.70 -13.89 0.08
C SER A 76 -1.70 -14.86 -1.12
N GLY A 77 -0.59 -15.58 -1.30
CA GLY A 77 -0.49 -16.64 -2.30
C GLY A 77 -1.38 -17.87 -2.03
N SER A 78 -1.90 -18.02 -0.81
CA SER A 78 -2.84 -19.09 -0.44
C SER A 78 -4.30 -18.77 -0.75
N GLY A 79 -4.59 -17.62 -1.37
CA GLY A 79 -5.95 -17.22 -1.76
C GLY A 79 -6.73 -16.48 -0.68
N GLN A 80 -6.08 -16.03 0.40
CA GLN A 80 -6.75 -15.21 1.40
C GLN A 80 -7.17 -13.87 0.80
N THR A 81 -8.43 -13.48 1.04
CA THR A 81 -9.00 -12.22 0.56
C THR A 81 -9.51 -11.33 1.69
N ILE A 82 -9.59 -10.03 1.43
CA ILE A 82 -10.20 -9.04 2.31
C ILE A 82 -11.01 -8.03 1.49
N LYS A 83 -12.15 -7.56 2.02
CA LYS A 83 -12.91 -6.45 1.43
C LYS A 83 -12.16 -5.14 1.68
N LEU A 84 -11.78 -4.43 0.63
CA LEU A 84 -11.10 -3.13 0.78
C LEU A 84 -12.04 -2.07 1.36
N GLY A 85 -11.57 -1.30 2.34
CA GLY A 85 -12.32 -0.22 2.96
C GLY A 85 -13.48 -0.70 3.85
N TYR A 86 -13.41 -1.91 4.41
CA TYR A 86 -14.50 -2.50 5.20
C TYR A 86 -14.88 -1.74 6.48
N ALA A 87 -14.02 -0.85 6.97
CA ALA A 87 -14.29 0.01 8.12
C ALA A 87 -14.83 1.39 7.72
N LEU A 88 -14.87 1.72 6.44
CA LEU A 88 -15.50 2.96 5.96
C LEU A 88 -17.01 2.77 5.89
N PRO A 89 -17.81 3.85 6.07
CA PRO A 89 -19.25 3.81 5.80
C PRO A 89 -19.53 3.29 4.39
N ASP A 90 -20.65 2.63 4.15
CA ASP A 90 -20.99 2.26 2.78
C ASP A 90 -21.17 3.52 1.92
N VAL A 91 -20.66 3.48 0.69
CA VAL A 91 -20.73 4.62 -0.26
C VAL A 91 -22.17 4.90 -0.71
N ASN A 92 -23.11 3.99 -0.39
CA ASN A 92 -24.51 4.01 -0.79
C ASN A 92 -25.49 4.08 0.41
N ALA A 93 -25.01 4.46 1.60
CA ALA A 93 -25.86 4.65 2.79
C ALA A 93 -26.41 6.09 2.87
#